data_AF-A0A7J6VNP4-F1
#
_entry.id   AF-A0A7J6VNP4-F1
#
_cell.length_a   1.000
_cell.length_b   1.000
_cell.length_c   1.000
_cell.angle_alpha   90.00
_cell.angle_beta   90.00
_cell.angle_gamma   90.00
#
_symmetry.space_group_name_H-M   'P 1'
#
loop_
_entity.id
_entity.type
_entity.pdbx_description
1 polymer ?
#
loop_
_entity_poly.entity_id
_entity_poly.type
_entity_poly.pdbx_seq_one_letter_code
_entity_poly.pdbx_strand_id
1 'polypeptide(L)'
;MASLNHLCYCNTQQTFLPNISSYTKLIYNHTTFSSSKFTKLRLKCVSSPPRSTRNHNYISNPVHHNSFDSSDSISTIETTLEKPLKIGIIGFGNFGQFIAKALRRQGHGVLATSRSDYSDYCQQHGIEFFSNVDQLCEEQPDVLLVCSSILSTETVVRSIPMHKLKPDTIFADVLSVKQFPRNLFLEVLPPGFGIVCTHPMFGPESGKNGWTGLPFVYDKVRLGEGSQDQKCDQFLSIFEKE
;
A
#
# COMPACT_ATOMS: atom_id res chain seq x y z
N MET A 1 14.47 22.21 3.36
CA MET A 1 14.87 21.01 2.59
C MET A 1 14.96 19.84 3.56
N ALA A 2 14.27 18.74 3.29
CA ALA A 2 14.41 17.49 4.03
C ALA A 2 14.76 16.38 3.03
N SER A 3 15.57 15.41 3.45
CA SER A 3 16.09 14.36 2.54
C SER A 3 15.12 13.19 2.46
N LEU A 4 14.75 12.78 1.24
CA LEU A 4 14.15 11.45 1.04
C LEU A 4 15.21 10.39 1.35
N ASN A 5 14.91 9.47 2.26
CA ASN A 5 15.53 8.14 2.40
C ASN A 5 14.89 7.41 3.61
N HIS A 6 13.89 6.55 3.38
CA HIS A 6 13.64 5.38 4.25
C HIS A 6 12.61 4.36 3.75
N LEU A 7 11.80 4.72 2.74
CA LEU A 7 10.91 3.78 2.05
C LEU A 7 11.73 2.68 1.35
N CYS A 8 11.38 1.41 1.59
CA CYS A 8 12.05 0.27 0.99
C CYS A 8 11.07 -0.57 0.17
N TYR A 9 11.10 -0.39 -1.15
CA TYR A 9 10.31 -1.17 -2.11
C TYR A 9 10.99 -2.50 -2.42
N CYS A 10 10.33 -3.62 -2.13
CA CYS A 10 10.91 -4.95 -2.29
C CYS A 10 10.51 -5.59 -3.63
N ASN A 11 11.23 -5.28 -4.71
CA ASN A 11 10.95 -5.85 -6.03
C ASN A 11 11.48 -7.29 -6.15
N THR A 12 10.58 -8.28 -6.20
CA THR A 12 10.90 -9.69 -6.47
C THR A 12 10.19 -10.20 -7.73
N GLN A 13 10.85 -10.05 -8.88
CA GLN A 13 10.54 -10.81 -10.09
C GLN A 13 11.28 -12.16 -10.08
N GLN A 14 10.56 -13.27 -10.24
CA GLN A 14 11.16 -14.55 -10.64
C GLN A 14 10.18 -15.38 -11.49
N THR A 15 10.72 -16.26 -12.32
CA THR A 15 10.06 -16.87 -13.48
C THR A 15 9.37 -18.20 -13.20
N PHE A 16 8.31 -18.48 -13.97
CA PHE A 16 7.76 -19.82 -14.25
C PHE A 16 8.85 -20.75 -14.85
N LEU A 17 8.79 -22.09 -14.86
CA LEU A 17 7.93 -23.19 -14.34
C LEU A 17 8.73 -24.52 -14.59
N PRO A 18 8.28 -25.77 -14.28
CA PRO A 18 7.14 -26.23 -13.48
C PRO A 18 7.46 -27.31 -12.38
N ASN A 19 6.40 -27.63 -11.63
CA ASN A 19 6.11 -28.84 -10.80
C ASN A 19 6.89 -30.16 -11.06
N ILE A 20 7.29 -30.87 -9.97
CA ILE A 20 7.08 -32.34 -9.81
C ILE A 20 7.15 -32.78 -8.32
N SER A 21 6.42 -33.87 -8.03
CA SER A 21 6.10 -34.55 -6.77
C SER A 21 7.21 -34.86 -5.72
N SER A 22 6.81 -34.75 -4.45
CA SER A 22 7.11 -35.63 -3.27
C SER A 22 8.55 -36.04 -2.90
N TYR A 23 8.94 -35.77 -1.64
CA TYR A 23 9.59 -36.77 -0.75
C TYR A 23 9.38 -36.42 0.75
N THR A 24 9.52 -37.42 1.62
CA THR A 24 9.14 -37.38 3.05
C THR A 24 10.31 -37.25 4.03
N LYS A 25 10.02 -36.65 5.20
CA LYS A 25 10.70 -36.78 6.52
C LYS A 25 12.24 -36.89 6.55
N LEU A 26 12.88 -35.92 7.21
CA LEU A 26 14.04 -36.16 8.06
C LEU A 26 13.95 -35.32 9.35
N ILE A 27 14.56 -35.81 10.42
CA ILE A 27 14.55 -35.24 11.79
C ILE A 27 16.01 -35.09 12.25
N TYR A 28 16.24 -34.22 13.24
CA TYR A 28 17.53 -33.82 13.84
C TYR A 28 18.32 -32.77 13.01
N ASN A 29 19.14 -31.88 13.62
CA ASN A 29 19.48 -31.76 15.04
C ASN A 29 19.66 -30.29 15.51
N HIS A 30 19.70 -30.07 16.82
CA HIS A 30 20.10 -28.79 17.41
C HIS A 30 21.62 -28.59 17.33
N THR A 31 22.08 -27.47 16.76
CA THR A 31 23.37 -26.85 17.09
C THR A 31 23.28 -25.33 17.02
N THR A 32 23.86 -24.66 18.01
CA THR A 32 24.05 -23.20 18.03
C THR A 32 25.21 -22.80 17.11
N PHE A 33 25.02 -21.78 16.28
CA PHE A 33 26.14 -21.13 15.58
C PHE A 33 26.25 -19.64 15.93
N SER A 34 27.48 -19.12 15.90
CA SER A 34 27.85 -17.87 16.56
C SER A 34 27.81 -16.64 15.65
N SER A 35 27.59 -15.47 16.24
CA SER A 35 27.66 -14.17 15.57
C SER A 35 29.10 -13.82 15.20
N SER A 36 29.37 -13.61 13.91
CA SER A 36 30.47 -12.72 13.49
C SER A 36 30.32 -12.17 12.07
N LYS A 37 30.63 -10.87 11.93
CA LYS A 37 31.15 -10.19 10.72
C LYS A 37 30.35 -10.33 9.41
N PHE A 38 29.37 -9.45 9.20
CA PHE A 38 29.02 -9.01 7.84
C PHE A 38 29.92 -7.85 7.40
N THR A 39 30.75 -8.08 6.38
CA THR A 39 31.70 -7.08 5.86
C THR A 39 31.01 -6.12 4.89
N LYS A 40 31.35 -4.82 4.97
CA LYS A 40 30.66 -3.71 4.30
C LYS A 40 30.96 -3.62 2.79
N LEU A 41 30.35 -4.50 1.99
CA LEU A 41 30.45 -4.51 0.52
C LEU A 41 29.60 -3.41 -0.13
N ARG A 42 30.27 -2.31 -0.52
CA ARG A 42 29.69 -1.14 -1.19
C ARG A 42 29.63 -1.36 -2.70
N LEU A 43 28.56 -1.97 -3.23
CA LEU A 43 28.35 -2.02 -4.68
C LEU A 43 28.09 -0.61 -5.24
N LYS A 44 28.59 -0.37 -6.46
CA LYS A 44 28.36 0.86 -7.22
C LYS A 44 27.13 0.67 -8.11
N CYS A 45 26.28 1.69 -8.22
CA CYS A 45 25.27 1.74 -9.26
C CYS A 45 25.95 1.92 -10.63
N VAL A 46 25.46 1.23 -11.66
CA VAL A 46 25.89 1.38 -13.05
C VAL A 46 24.75 2.03 -13.83
N SER A 47 25.02 3.20 -14.42
CA SER A 47 24.03 3.95 -15.20
C SER A 47 23.90 3.40 -16.62
N SER A 48 22.68 3.00 -17.01
CA SER A 48 22.33 2.70 -18.41
C SER A 48 22.14 4.00 -19.22
N PRO A 49 22.38 3.99 -20.54
CA PRO A 49 22.47 5.21 -21.35
C PRO A 49 21.12 5.82 -21.76
N PRO A 50 21.08 7.12 -22.11
CA PRO A 50 19.87 7.80 -22.58
C PRO A 50 19.42 7.32 -23.97
N ARG A 51 18.11 7.43 -24.24
CA ARG A 51 17.47 6.96 -25.48
C ARG A 51 17.59 8.02 -26.59
N SER A 52 17.99 7.60 -27.79
CA SER A 52 18.26 8.49 -28.92
C SER A 52 16.99 9.15 -29.49
N THR A 53 17.05 10.46 -29.72
CA THR A 53 16.07 11.25 -30.47
C THR A 53 16.36 11.20 -31.97
N ARG A 54 15.35 10.92 -32.81
CA ARG A 54 15.46 11.08 -34.27
C ARG A 54 14.97 12.46 -34.70
N ASN A 55 15.83 13.21 -35.40
CA ASN A 55 15.45 14.45 -36.06
C ASN A 55 14.67 14.18 -37.36
N HIS A 56 13.71 15.04 -37.67
CA HIS A 56 13.26 15.29 -39.05
C HIS A 56 13.25 16.80 -39.27
N ASN A 57 14.06 17.26 -40.23
CA ASN A 57 14.14 18.66 -40.61
C ASN A 57 13.26 18.88 -41.85
N TYR A 58 12.47 19.94 -41.84
CA TYR A 58 12.00 20.61 -43.06
C TYR A 58 12.03 22.12 -42.81
N ILE A 59 12.53 22.89 -43.77
CA ILE A 59 12.70 24.35 -43.64
C ILE A 59 12.20 25.02 -44.93
N SER A 60 11.26 25.94 -44.77
CA SER A 60 11.06 27.09 -45.68
C SER A 60 10.37 28.24 -44.92
N ASN A 61 10.89 29.45 -45.12
CA ASN A 61 10.47 30.74 -44.54
C ASN A 61 10.20 31.72 -45.71
N PRO A 62 9.80 33.00 -45.48
CA PRO A 62 9.08 33.64 -44.36
C PRO A 62 7.68 34.12 -44.89
N VAL A 63 6.99 35.22 -44.53
CA VAL A 63 7.15 36.40 -43.63
C VAL A 63 5.73 36.92 -43.26
N HIS A 64 5.51 37.41 -42.02
CA HIS A 64 5.16 38.82 -41.72
C HIS A 64 4.82 39.06 -40.23
N HIS A 65 5.17 40.26 -39.76
CA HIS A 65 4.79 40.92 -38.50
C HIS A 65 3.31 40.71 -38.07
N ASN A 66 2.96 40.69 -36.76
CA ASN A 66 3.16 41.85 -35.88
C ASN A 66 3.03 41.58 -34.36
N SER A 67 3.55 42.54 -33.59
CA SER A 67 3.15 43.03 -32.25
C SER A 67 2.96 42.07 -31.05
N PHE A 68 3.82 42.31 -30.06
CA PHE A 68 3.62 42.14 -28.62
C PHE A 68 2.23 42.57 -28.12
N ASP A 69 1.66 41.80 -27.19
CA ASP A 69 1.25 42.34 -25.88
C ASP A 69 1.54 41.27 -24.81
N SER A 70 1.65 41.63 -23.53
CA SER A 70 2.10 40.72 -22.46
C SER A 70 1.57 41.12 -21.08
N SER A 71 0.63 40.33 -20.57
CA SER A 71 0.20 40.38 -19.16
C SER A 71 -0.22 39.00 -18.66
N ASP A 72 0.77 38.24 -18.18
CA ASP A 72 0.68 37.16 -17.19
C ASP A 72 -0.64 36.39 -17.10
N SER A 73 -0.82 35.43 -18.02
CA SER A 73 -1.69 34.28 -17.77
C SER A 73 -1.09 33.46 -16.63
N ILE A 74 -1.42 33.83 -15.38
CA ILE A 74 -1.13 33.01 -14.20
C ILE A 74 -1.79 31.65 -14.44
N SER A 75 -0.98 30.65 -14.79
CA SER A 75 -1.42 29.27 -14.87
C SER A 75 -1.69 28.81 -13.44
N THR A 76 -2.93 29.02 -12.97
CA THR A 76 -3.42 28.46 -11.71
C THR A 76 -3.14 26.97 -11.76
N ILE A 77 -2.17 26.54 -10.95
CA ILE A 77 -1.94 25.12 -10.74
C ILE A 77 -3.10 24.65 -9.89
N GLU A 78 -4.21 24.29 -10.55
CA GLU A 78 -5.23 23.43 -10.00
C GLU A 78 -4.56 22.10 -9.68
N THR A 79 -3.95 22.06 -8.49
CA THR A 79 -3.55 20.83 -7.82
C THR A 79 -4.84 20.07 -7.61
N THR A 80 -5.14 19.14 -8.53
CA THR A 80 -6.34 18.33 -8.49
C THR A 80 -6.40 17.66 -7.12
N LEU A 81 -7.36 18.10 -6.29
CA LEU A 81 -7.47 17.64 -4.91
C LEU A 81 -7.92 16.18 -4.91
N GLU A 82 -6.93 15.28 -4.96
CA GLU A 82 -7.08 13.83 -4.95
C GLU A 82 -8.06 13.43 -3.85
N LYS A 83 -9.22 12.93 -4.28
CA LYS A 83 -10.36 12.68 -3.40
C LYS A 83 -9.93 11.74 -2.26
N PRO A 84 -10.20 12.05 -0.98
CA PRO A 84 -9.81 11.18 0.12
C PRO A 84 -10.40 9.77 -0.03
N LEU A 85 -9.54 8.74 0.04
CA LEU A 85 -9.93 7.33 0.03
C LEU A 85 -10.99 7.02 1.10
N LYS A 86 -11.92 6.11 0.78
CA LYS A 86 -12.72 5.35 1.76
C LYS A 86 -11.96 4.07 2.12
N ILE A 87 -11.49 3.96 3.37
CA ILE A 87 -10.67 2.85 3.85
C ILE A 87 -11.45 2.02 4.88
N GLY A 88 -11.64 0.73 4.62
CA GLY A 88 -12.31 -0.20 5.53
C GLY A 88 -11.33 -1.06 6.31
N ILE A 89 -11.29 -0.89 7.64
CA ILE A 89 -10.40 -1.64 8.53
C ILE A 89 -11.10 -2.91 9.03
N ILE A 90 -10.49 -4.06 8.76
CA ILE A 90 -10.95 -5.37 9.24
C ILE A 90 -10.02 -5.85 10.35
N GLY A 91 -10.49 -5.82 11.60
CA GLY A 91 -9.72 -6.16 12.79
C GLY A 91 -9.35 -4.92 13.63
N PHE A 92 -10.35 -4.30 14.23
CA PHE A 92 -10.22 -3.01 14.94
C PHE A 92 -9.61 -3.10 16.37
N GLY A 93 -8.56 -3.92 16.53
CA GLY A 93 -7.75 -3.95 17.77
C GLY A 93 -6.75 -2.78 17.86
N ASN A 94 -5.79 -2.87 18.78
CA ASN A 94 -4.85 -1.79 19.10
C ASN A 94 -4.20 -1.12 17.87
N PHE A 95 -3.74 -1.91 16.88
CA PHE A 95 -3.15 -1.35 15.66
C PHE A 95 -4.21 -0.74 14.72
N GLY A 96 -5.36 -1.40 14.53
CA GLY A 96 -6.46 -0.87 13.72
C GLY A 96 -6.99 0.47 14.24
N GLN A 97 -7.11 0.61 15.57
CA GLN A 97 -7.43 1.86 16.24
C GLN A 97 -6.35 2.93 16.06
N PHE A 98 -5.08 2.56 16.20
CA PHE A 98 -3.94 3.45 16.03
C PHE A 98 -3.84 4.03 14.62
N ILE A 99 -3.91 3.18 13.58
CA ILE A 99 -3.88 3.63 12.19
C ILE A 99 -5.13 4.48 11.85
N ALA A 100 -6.31 4.10 12.35
CA ALA A 100 -7.56 4.84 12.10
C ALA A 100 -7.49 6.32 12.55
N LYS A 101 -6.82 6.63 13.66
CA LYS A 101 -6.69 8.04 14.11
C LYS A 101 -5.87 8.88 13.13
N ALA A 102 -4.81 8.32 12.56
CA ALA A 102 -4.02 8.98 11.51
C ALA A 102 -4.82 9.14 10.22
N LEU A 103 -5.51 8.08 9.76
CA LEU A 103 -6.40 8.15 8.60
C LEU A 103 -7.45 9.26 8.72
N ARG A 104 -8.07 9.42 9.91
CA ARG A 104 -9.02 10.51 10.16
C ARG A 104 -8.34 11.89 10.22
N ARG A 105 -7.14 12.02 10.81
CA ARG A 105 -6.35 13.28 10.78
C ARG A 105 -6.01 13.72 9.37
N GLN A 106 -5.62 12.78 8.51
CA GLN A 106 -5.30 13.01 7.10
C GLN A 106 -6.55 13.18 6.20
N GLY A 107 -7.76 13.19 6.78
CA GLY A 107 -9.01 13.50 6.07
C GLY A 107 -9.69 12.32 5.36
N HIS A 108 -9.19 11.09 5.51
CA HIS A 108 -9.79 9.91 4.89
C HIS A 108 -11.13 9.51 5.55
N GLY A 109 -12.00 8.89 4.75
CA GLY A 109 -13.15 8.17 5.27
C GLY A 109 -12.70 6.84 5.86
N VAL A 110 -13.05 6.55 7.11
CA VAL A 110 -12.67 5.30 7.78
C VAL A 110 -13.90 4.55 8.22
N LEU A 111 -14.01 3.32 7.74
CA LEU A 111 -14.97 2.31 8.18
C LEU A 111 -14.21 1.28 9.01
N ALA A 112 -14.89 0.63 9.96
CA ALA A 112 -14.29 -0.37 10.82
C ALA A 112 -15.23 -1.56 11.06
N THR A 113 -14.68 -2.76 11.10
CA THR A 113 -15.35 -3.95 11.63
C THR A 113 -14.37 -4.81 12.42
N SER A 114 -14.88 -5.58 13.39
CA SER A 114 -14.09 -6.46 14.23
C SER A 114 -14.96 -7.53 14.87
N ARG A 115 -14.33 -8.61 15.34
CA ARG A 115 -15.01 -9.69 16.10
C ARG A 115 -15.54 -9.21 17.46
N SER A 116 -14.91 -8.20 18.03
CA SER A 116 -15.35 -7.54 19.26
C SER A 116 -15.98 -6.21 18.91
N ASP A 117 -17.02 -5.81 19.64
CA ASP A 117 -17.65 -4.51 19.44
C ASP A 117 -16.72 -3.35 19.83
N TYR A 118 -16.74 -2.28 19.03
CA TYR A 118 -16.04 -1.02 19.27
C TYR A 118 -16.93 0.20 18.93
N SER A 119 -18.24 0.02 18.83
CA SER A 119 -19.20 1.04 18.38
C SER A 119 -19.03 2.38 19.11
N ASP A 120 -19.02 2.38 20.45
CA ASP A 120 -18.84 3.58 21.28
C ASP A 120 -17.52 4.31 20.97
N TYR A 121 -16.42 3.57 20.85
CA TYR A 121 -15.10 4.12 20.54
C TYR A 121 -15.09 4.76 19.16
N CYS A 122 -15.65 4.06 18.17
CA CYS A 122 -15.72 4.53 16.79
C CYS A 122 -16.57 5.80 16.69
N GLN A 123 -17.74 5.83 17.33
CA GLN A 123 -18.60 7.01 17.43
C GLN A 123 -17.85 8.20 18.03
N GLN A 124 -17.13 8.01 19.14
CA GLN A 124 -16.32 9.06 19.79
C GLN A 124 -15.17 9.59 18.91
N HIS A 125 -14.67 8.80 17.96
CA HIS A 125 -13.59 9.19 17.04
C HIS A 125 -14.10 9.55 15.63
N GLY A 126 -15.41 9.62 15.41
CA GLY A 126 -16.01 9.92 14.10
C GLY A 126 -15.64 8.88 13.03
N ILE A 127 -15.62 7.61 13.41
CA ILE A 127 -15.38 6.42 12.57
C ILE A 127 -16.69 5.63 12.49
N GLU A 128 -17.01 5.10 11.31
CA GLU A 128 -18.22 4.29 11.12
C GLU A 128 -17.93 2.82 11.44
N PHE A 129 -18.70 2.21 12.36
CA PHE A 129 -18.47 0.83 12.79
C PHE A 129 -19.60 -0.10 12.37
N PHE A 130 -19.22 -1.26 11.83
CA PHE A 130 -20.13 -2.26 11.27
C PHE A 130 -20.03 -3.56 12.06
N SER A 131 -21.20 -4.09 12.44
CA SER A 131 -21.34 -5.30 13.24
C SER A 131 -20.73 -6.56 12.60
N ASN A 132 -20.51 -6.52 11.29
CA ASN A 132 -19.94 -7.59 10.49
C ASN A 132 -19.26 -7.01 9.23
N VAL A 133 -18.54 -7.87 8.51
CA VAL A 133 -17.82 -7.50 7.28
C VAL A 133 -18.73 -7.29 6.08
N ASP A 134 -19.90 -7.94 6.02
CA ASP A 134 -20.87 -7.76 4.94
C ASP A 134 -21.34 -6.32 4.79
N GLN A 135 -21.78 -5.70 5.89
CA GLN A 135 -22.23 -4.30 5.87
C GLN A 135 -21.08 -3.34 5.49
N LEU A 136 -19.86 -3.60 5.97
CA LEU A 136 -18.67 -2.79 5.62
C LEU A 136 -18.29 -2.93 4.13
N CYS A 137 -18.57 -4.07 3.50
CA CYS A 137 -18.35 -4.27 2.06
C CYS A 137 -19.40 -3.56 1.19
N GLU A 138 -20.64 -3.43 1.66
CA GLU A 138 -21.74 -2.74 0.94
C GLU A 138 -21.44 -1.25 0.72
N GLU A 139 -20.70 -0.63 1.66
CA GLU A 139 -20.18 0.72 1.56
C GLU A 139 -19.07 0.91 0.49
N GLN A 140 -18.61 -0.16 -0.16
CA GLN A 140 -17.66 -0.16 -1.27
C GLN A 140 -16.37 0.66 -1.03
N PRO A 141 -15.57 0.32 0.00
CA PRO A 141 -14.29 0.96 0.26
C PRO A 141 -13.31 0.79 -0.90
N ASP A 142 -12.46 1.81 -1.07
CA ASP A 142 -11.37 1.83 -2.05
C ASP A 142 -10.21 0.94 -1.62
N VAL A 143 -9.98 0.83 -0.30
CA VAL A 143 -8.98 -0.06 0.32
C VAL A 143 -9.61 -0.84 1.47
N LEU A 144 -9.46 -2.16 1.47
CA LEU A 144 -9.67 -3.01 2.65
C LEU A 144 -8.34 -3.26 3.34
N LEU A 145 -8.20 -2.76 4.55
CA LEU A 145 -7.00 -2.87 5.38
C LEU A 145 -7.17 -3.96 6.44
N VAL A 146 -6.44 -5.07 6.28
CA VAL A 146 -6.49 -6.22 7.19
C VAL A 146 -5.55 -5.99 8.37
N CYS A 147 -6.13 -5.63 9.52
CA CYS A 147 -5.47 -5.40 10.81
C CYS A 147 -5.71 -6.53 11.83
N SER A 148 -6.23 -7.68 11.38
CA SER A 148 -6.42 -8.89 12.18
C SER A 148 -5.09 -9.50 12.68
N SER A 149 -5.14 -10.35 13.70
CA SER A 149 -3.94 -11.08 14.15
C SER A 149 -3.60 -12.19 13.15
N ILE A 150 -2.31 -12.44 12.94
CA ILE A 150 -1.76 -13.39 11.94
C ILE A 150 -2.52 -14.74 11.95
N LEU A 151 -2.79 -15.30 13.15
CA LEU A 151 -3.48 -16.58 13.34
C LEU A 151 -4.96 -16.59 12.94
N SER A 152 -5.58 -15.41 12.85
CA SER A 152 -6.99 -15.23 12.45
C SER A 152 -7.15 -14.73 11.01
N THR A 153 -6.09 -14.20 10.41
CA THR A 153 -6.12 -13.51 9.11
C THR A 153 -6.64 -14.37 7.98
N GLU A 154 -6.29 -15.67 7.93
CA GLU A 154 -6.81 -16.57 6.90
C GLU A 154 -8.34 -16.72 6.99
N THR A 155 -8.87 -17.03 8.18
CA THR A 155 -10.32 -17.15 8.41
C THR A 155 -11.04 -15.86 8.09
N VAL A 156 -10.47 -14.72 8.50
CA VAL A 156 -11.01 -13.38 8.21
C VAL A 156 -11.05 -13.13 6.70
N VAL A 157 -9.95 -13.32 5.98
CA VAL A 157 -9.87 -13.05 4.52
C VAL A 157 -10.80 -13.97 3.74
N ARG A 158 -10.87 -15.27 4.08
CA ARG A 158 -11.79 -16.22 3.45
C ARG A 158 -13.28 -15.93 3.73
N SER A 159 -13.60 -15.13 4.77
CA SER A 159 -14.97 -14.71 5.08
C SER A 159 -15.43 -13.41 4.38
N ILE A 160 -14.55 -12.72 3.63
CA ILE A 160 -14.90 -11.43 3.02
C ILE A 160 -15.84 -11.67 1.81
N PRO A 161 -17.04 -11.05 1.75
CA PRO A 161 -18.00 -11.21 0.65
C PRO A 161 -17.57 -10.37 -0.56
N MET A 162 -16.50 -10.80 -1.22
CA MET A 162 -15.80 -10.06 -2.30
C MET A 162 -16.72 -9.67 -3.47
N HIS A 163 -17.83 -10.37 -3.69
CA HIS A 163 -18.84 -10.06 -4.70
C HIS A 163 -19.58 -8.72 -4.46
N LYS A 164 -19.49 -8.14 -3.26
CA LYS A 164 -20.06 -6.82 -2.90
C LYS A 164 -19.11 -5.66 -3.17
N LEU A 165 -17.83 -5.94 -3.40
CA LEU A 165 -16.79 -4.92 -3.58
C LEU A 165 -16.67 -4.49 -5.05
N LYS A 166 -16.10 -3.30 -5.27
CA LYS A 166 -15.73 -2.85 -6.61
C LYS A 166 -14.56 -3.68 -7.12
N PRO A 167 -14.49 -4.03 -8.43
CA PRO A 167 -13.31 -4.67 -9.00
C PRO A 167 -12.00 -3.89 -8.78
N ASP A 168 -12.08 -2.56 -8.60
CA ASP A 168 -10.94 -1.68 -8.36
C ASP A 168 -10.60 -1.45 -6.86
N THR A 169 -11.19 -2.23 -5.94
CA THR A 169 -10.80 -2.23 -4.52
C THR A 169 -9.42 -2.87 -4.34
N ILE A 170 -8.59 -2.25 -3.48
CA ILE A 170 -7.28 -2.77 -3.06
C ILE A 170 -7.43 -3.54 -1.74
N PHE A 171 -6.80 -4.70 -1.63
CA PHE A 171 -6.57 -5.39 -0.37
C PHE A 171 -5.15 -5.09 0.13
N ALA A 172 -5.05 -4.65 1.38
CA ALA A 172 -3.79 -4.36 2.04
C ALA A 172 -3.69 -5.06 3.40
N ASP A 173 -2.47 -5.36 3.84
CA ASP A 173 -2.18 -5.93 5.17
C ASP A 173 -1.18 -5.07 5.94
N VAL A 174 -1.20 -5.20 7.27
CA VAL A 174 -0.22 -4.62 8.20
C VAL A 174 0.38 -5.66 9.16
N LEU A 175 0.36 -6.95 8.79
CA LEU A 175 0.93 -8.03 9.59
C LEU A 175 2.47 -7.87 9.66
N SER A 176 3.09 -8.34 10.75
CA SER A 176 4.56 -8.30 10.86
C SER A 176 5.29 -9.26 9.92
N VAL A 177 4.59 -10.26 9.38
CA VAL A 177 5.09 -11.22 8.37
C VAL A 177 4.59 -10.84 6.97
N LYS A 178 5.38 -11.10 5.92
CA LYS A 178 5.05 -10.66 4.55
C LYS A 178 4.71 -11.77 3.57
N GLN A 179 5.39 -12.91 3.62
CA GLN A 179 5.11 -14.04 2.71
C GLN A 179 3.73 -14.67 2.95
N PHE A 180 3.26 -14.71 4.20
CA PHE A 180 1.94 -15.23 4.53
C PHE A 180 0.77 -14.42 3.93
N PRO A 181 0.59 -13.11 4.22
CA PRO A 181 -0.50 -12.33 3.63
C PRO A 181 -0.39 -12.26 2.11
N ARG A 182 0.82 -12.12 1.55
CA ARG A 182 1.08 -12.12 0.11
C ARG A 182 0.53 -13.37 -0.57
N ASN A 183 0.86 -14.55 -0.05
CA ASN A 183 0.47 -15.82 -0.67
C ASN A 183 -1.01 -16.12 -0.43
N LEU A 184 -1.54 -15.82 0.76
CA LEU A 184 -2.96 -15.90 1.08
C LEU A 184 -3.81 -15.01 0.14
N PHE A 185 -3.41 -13.77 -0.08
CA PHE A 185 -4.11 -12.85 -0.97
C PHE A 185 -4.04 -13.31 -2.43
N LEU A 186 -2.90 -13.84 -2.90
CA LEU A 186 -2.77 -14.39 -4.25
C LEU A 186 -3.58 -15.68 -4.46
N GLU A 187 -3.77 -16.49 -3.41
CA GLU A 187 -4.61 -17.70 -3.45
C GLU A 187 -6.11 -17.37 -3.44
N VAL A 188 -6.54 -16.46 -2.56
CA VAL A 188 -7.97 -16.27 -2.24
C VAL A 188 -8.63 -15.15 -3.05
N LEU A 189 -7.91 -14.07 -3.40
CA LEU A 189 -8.54 -12.89 -4.01
C LEU A 189 -8.64 -13.01 -5.54
N PRO A 190 -9.88 -12.94 -6.11
CA PRO A 190 -10.10 -12.95 -7.56
C PRO A 190 -9.19 -11.98 -8.33
N PRO A 191 -8.71 -12.32 -9.54
CA PRO A 191 -7.61 -11.61 -10.21
C PRO A 191 -7.77 -10.10 -10.39
N GLY A 192 -9.00 -9.58 -10.43
CA GLY A 192 -9.27 -8.16 -10.57
C GLY A 192 -8.81 -7.30 -9.38
N PHE A 193 -8.82 -7.83 -8.16
CA PHE A 193 -8.50 -7.03 -6.96
C PHE A 193 -7.01 -6.70 -6.85
N GLY A 194 -6.71 -5.46 -6.47
CA GLY A 194 -5.35 -5.03 -6.14
C GLY A 194 -4.86 -5.64 -4.83
N ILE A 195 -3.56 -5.88 -4.70
CA ILE A 195 -2.90 -6.47 -3.54
C ILE A 195 -1.64 -5.66 -3.22
N VAL A 196 -1.58 -5.11 -1.99
CA VAL A 196 -0.45 -4.31 -1.49
C VAL A 196 -0.09 -4.79 -0.09
N CYS A 197 0.99 -5.57 0.04
CA CYS A 197 1.41 -6.09 1.34
C CYS A 197 2.32 -5.06 2.05
N THR A 198 2.00 -4.66 3.29
CA THR A 198 2.74 -3.60 4.00
C THR A 198 3.24 -4.00 5.38
N HIS A 199 4.26 -3.32 5.88
CA HIS A 199 4.79 -3.50 7.23
C HIS A 199 5.19 -2.13 7.79
N PRO A 200 4.26 -1.47 8.52
CA PRO A 200 4.62 -0.47 9.51
C PRO A 200 5.50 -1.13 10.56
N MET A 201 6.80 -0.79 10.62
CA MET A 201 7.71 -1.28 11.68
C MET A 201 7.58 -0.44 12.97
N PHE A 202 6.36 0.01 13.23
CA PHE A 202 5.94 0.88 14.32
C PHE A 202 4.50 0.53 14.72
N GLY A 203 4.02 1.10 15.81
CA GLY A 203 2.66 0.86 16.30
C GLY A 203 2.28 1.81 17.44
N PRO A 204 1.24 1.50 18.22
CA PRO A 204 0.72 2.37 19.27
C PRO A 204 1.77 2.98 20.19
N GLU A 205 2.78 2.22 20.62
CA GLU A 205 3.81 2.68 21.56
C GLU A 205 4.91 3.53 20.93
N SER A 206 5.36 3.15 19.72
CA SER A 206 6.50 3.78 19.05
C SER A 206 6.11 4.95 18.15
N GLY A 207 4.91 4.93 17.58
CA GLY A 207 4.35 5.99 16.72
C GLY A 207 3.33 6.89 17.42
N LYS A 208 3.24 6.87 18.77
CA LYS A 208 2.26 7.64 19.55
C LYS A 208 2.27 9.15 19.31
N ASN A 209 3.41 9.69 18.87
CA ASN A 209 3.62 11.12 18.62
C ASN A 209 3.72 11.42 17.10
N GLY A 210 3.14 10.57 16.24
CA GLY A 210 3.42 10.52 14.81
C GLY A 210 4.48 9.46 14.49
N TRP A 211 4.64 9.14 13.20
CA TRP A 211 5.58 8.11 12.73
C TRP A 211 6.62 8.63 11.73
N THR A 212 6.84 9.95 11.70
CA THR A 212 7.84 10.61 10.84
C THR A 212 9.21 9.95 10.97
N GLY A 213 9.72 9.38 9.86
CA GLY A 213 11.02 8.72 9.83
C GLY A 213 11.08 7.32 10.49
N LEU A 214 9.96 6.77 10.97
CA LEU A 214 9.90 5.35 11.36
C LEU A 214 9.84 4.45 10.12
N PRO A 215 10.41 3.23 10.13
CA PRO A 215 10.50 2.43 8.92
C PRO A 215 9.14 1.87 8.46
N PHE A 216 8.88 1.98 7.16
CA PHE A 216 7.74 1.38 6.47
C PHE A 216 8.24 0.63 5.24
N VAL A 217 7.77 -0.62 5.08
CA VAL A 217 8.16 -1.52 3.99
C VAL A 217 6.90 -2.00 3.26
N TYR A 218 6.94 -2.09 1.93
CA TYR A 218 5.79 -2.55 1.14
C TYR A 218 6.20 -3.32 -0.13
N ASP A 219 5.25 -4.12 -0.63
CA ASP A 219 5.30 -4.88 -1.88
C ASP A 219 4.01 -4.60 -2.68
N LYS A 220 4.13 -4.06 -3.89
CA LYS A 220 3.01 -3.86 -4.85
C LYS A 220 2.73 -5.19 -5.56
N VAL A 221 2.21 -6.17 -4.81
CA VAL A 221 2.10 -7.59 -5.21
C VAL A 221 1.32 -7.81 -6.51
N ARG A 222 0.19 -7.11 -6.67
CA ARG A 222 -0.67 -7.17 -7.86
C ARG A 222 -1.46 -5.87 -7.99
N LEU A 223 -1.35 -5.18 -9.11
CA LEU A 223 -2.18 -4.02 -9.46
C LEU A 223 -2.59 -4.13 -10.94
N GLY A 224 -3.82 -3.77 -11.25
CA GLY A 224 -4.28 -3.50 -12.61
C GLY A 224 -3.96 -2.06 -13.03
N GLU A 225 -4.09 -1.79 -14.32
CA GLU A 225 -3.91 -0.44 -14.88
C GLU A 225 -5.06 0.50 -14.47
N GLY A 226 -4.79 1.81 -14.44
CA GLY A 226 -5.78 2.84 -14.10
C GLY A 226 -5.93 3.08 -12.59
N SER A 227 -7.16 3.08 -12.09
CA SER A 227 -7.48 3.61 -10.75
C SER A 227 -6.79 2.87 -9.59
N GLN A 228 -6.41 1.60 -9.75
CA GLN A 228 -5.72 0.86 -8.70
C GLN A 228 -4.32 1.40 -8.39
N ASP A 229 -3.55 1.87 -9.37
CA ASP A 229 -2.20 2.39 -9.09
C ASP A 229 -2.27 3.77 -8.41
N GLN A 230 -3.18 4.64 -8.86
CA GLN A 230 -3.51 5.93 -8.22
C GLN A 230 -3.97 5.75 -6.77
N LYS A 231 -4.93 4.85 -6.51
CA LYS A 231 -5.37 4.50 -5.15
C LYS A 231 -4.23 3.91 -4.31
N CYS A 232 -3.35 3.12 -4.93
CA CYS A 232 -2.21 2.51 -4.24
C CYS A 232 -1.19 3.56 -3.79
N ASP A 233 -0.79 4.48 -4.68
CA ASP A 233 0.15 5.55 -4.34
C ASP A 233 -0.46 6.53 -3.33
N GLN A 234 -1.75 6.86 -3.46
CA GLN A 234 -2.45 7.67 -2.46
C GLN A 234 -2.43 6.98 -1.08
N PHE A 235 -2.75 5.67 -1.02
CA PHE A 235 -2.72 4.87 0.21
C PHE A 235 -1.32 4.73 0.82
N LEU A 236 -0.28 4.51 0.00
CA LEU A 236 1.09 4.40 0.48
C LEU A 236 1.59 5.74 1.03
N SER A 237 1.19 6.86 0.41
CA SER A 237 1.58 8.20 0.85
C SER A 237 1.06 8.60 2.24
N ILE A 238 0.06 7.88 2.77
CA ILE A 238 -0.43 8.04 4.15
C ILE A 238 0.68 7.76 5.17
N PHE A 239 1.52 6.76 4.87
CA PHE A 239 2.64 6.37 5.72
C PHE A 239 3.83 7.34 5.62
N GLU A 240 3.82 8.26 4.66
CA GLU A 240 4.83 9.30 4.46
C GLU A 240 4.48 10.64 5.14
N LYS A 241 3.20 10.88 5.45
CA LYS A 241 2.62 12.22 5.73
C LYS A 241 2.13 12.41 7.17
N GLU A 242 2.80 11.79 8.14
CA GLU A 242 2.49 11.85 9.59
C GLU A 242 3.70 12.25 10.43
#